data_AF-A0A6B3FHR6-F1
#
_entry.id   AF-A0A6B3FHR6-F1
#
_cell.length_a   1.000
_cell.length_b   1.000
_cell.length_c   1.000
_cell.angle_alpha   90.00
_cell.angle_beta   90.00
_cell.angle_gamma   90.00
#
_symmetry.space_group_name_H-M   'P 1'
#
loop_
_entity.id
_entity.type
_entity.pdbx_description
1 polymer ?
#
loop_
_entity_poly.entity_id
_entity_poly.type
_entity_poly.pdbx_seq_one_letter_code
_entity_poly.pdbx_strand_id
1 'polypeptide(L)'
;MGVYDRLFVPAPAPCAQCGAQEDLVIQFHFGDVYLHRFRVGDTIAWSDRAKGAPRTGRFEMPGYPEWCTRCGFDPVEYYLVQFDGDVIVGYREATDGDMERFDW
;
A
#
# COMPACT_ATOMS: atom_id res chain seq x y z
N MET A 1 -10.71 4.03 -14.12
CA MET A 1 -10.42 3.32 -12.86
C MET A 1 -9.13 2.54 -13.07
N GLY A 2 -8.05 2.93 -12.40
CA GLY A 2 -6.80 2.18 -12.42
C GLY A 2 -6.96 0.89 -11.62
N VAL A 3 -6.28 -0.16 -12.04
CA VAL A 3 -6.07 -1.35 -11.20
C VAL A 3 -5.10 -0.93 -10.08
N TYR A 4 -5.09 -1.58 -8.92
CA TYR A 4 -4.12 -1.30 -7.84
C TYR A 4 -3.53 -2.60 -7.32
N ASP A 5 -2.22 -2.62 -7.08
CA ASP A 5 -1.61 -3.76 -6.38
C ASP A 5 -1.89 -3.65 -4.88
N ARG A 6 -1.91 -4.79 -4.18
CA ARG A 6 -2.41 -4.91 -2.81
C ARG A 6 -1.35 -5.50 -1.91
N LEU A 7 -0.92 -4.75 -0.91
CA LEU A 7 -0.03 -5.22 0.14
C LEU A 7 -0.85 -5.72 1.33
N PHE A 8 -0.69 -6.99 1.69
CA PHE A 8 -1.31 -7.61 2.86
C PHE A 8 -0.29 -7.64 3.99
N VAL A 9 -0.62 -6.98 5.10
CA VAL A 9 0.23 -6.89 6.29
C VAL A 9 -0.58 -7.14 7.55
N PRO A 10 0.01 -7.69 8.62
CA PRO A 10 -0.67 -7.77 9.90
C PRO A 10 -1.11 -6.37 10.35
N ALA A 11 -2.39 -6.20 10.68
CA ALA A 11 -2.88 -4.91 11.16
C ALA A 11 -2.23 -4.55 12.51
N PRO A 12 -1.76 -3.30 12.69
CA PRO A 12 -1.11 -2.87 13.94
C PRO A 12 -2.08 -2.81 15.12
N ALA A 13 -3.38 -2.66 14.85
CA ALA A 13 -4.46 -2.66 15.84
C ALA A 13 -5.73 -3.29 15.24
N PRO A 14 -6.67 -3.77 16.08
CA PRO A 14 -8.00 -4.18 15.62
C PRO A 14 -8.78 -3.01 15.01
N CYS A 15 -9.79 -3.33 14.18
CA CYS A 15 -10.70 -2.33 13.62
C CYS A 15 -11.31 -1.44 14.72
N ALA A 16 -11.14 -0.12 14.61
CA ALA A 16 -11.61 0.85 15.60
C ALA A 16 -13.14 0.83 15.80
N GLN A 17 -13.91 0.38 14.79
CA GLN A 17 -15.37 0.36 14.84
C GLN A 17 -15.95 -0.95 15.41
N CYS A 18 -15.42 -2.11 15.01
CA CYS A 18 -16.01 -3.41 15.37
C CYS A 18 -15.09 -4.35 16.16
N GLY A 19 -13.83 -3.96 16.38
CA GLY A 19 -12.84 -4.75 17.12
C GLY A 19 -12.34 -6.00 16.40
N ALA A 20 -12.67 -6.19 15.12
CA ALA A 20 -12.16 -7.32 14.34
C ALA A 20 -10.65 -7.21 14.13
N GLN A 21 -9.94 -8.33 14.29
CA GLN A 21 -8.54 -8.46 13.93
C GLN A 21 -8.46 -9.11 12.54
N GLU A 22 -8.12 -8.34 11.53
CA GLU A 22 -7.89 -8.79 10.15
C GLU A 22 -6.57 -8.20 9.62
N ASP A 23 -6.11 -8.66 8.46
CA ASP A 23 -4.95 -8.05 7.80
C ASP A 23 -5.32 -6.64 7.34
N LEU A 24 -4.40 -5.69 7.50
CA LEU A 24 -4.47 -4.40 6.81
C LEU A 24 -4.10 -4.64 5.35
N VAL A 25 -4.97 -4.21 4.44
CA VAL A 25 -4.73 -4.26 2.99
C VAL A 25 -4.47 -2.85 2.50
N ILE A 26 -3.28 -2.60 1.97
CA ILE A 26 -2.88 -1.29 1.43
C ILE A 26 -2.83 -1.40 -0.10
N GLN A 27 -3.67 -0.63 -0.77
CA GLN A 27 -3.70 -0.50 -2.22
C GLN A 27 -2.68 0.55 -2.67
N PHE A 28 -1.79 0.20 -3.60
CA PHE A 28 -0.81 1.13 -4.14
C PHE A 28 -0.71 0.98 -5.66
N HIS A 29 -0.18 2.02 -6.32
CA HIS A 29 -0.18 2.12 -7.79
C HIS A 29 1.24 2.24 -8.32
N PHE A 30 1.99 1.13 -8.30
CA PHE A 30 3.38 1.06 -8.73
C PHE A 30 3.75 -0.37 -9.18
N GLY A 31 4.56 -0.51 -10.22
CA GLY A 31 4.90 -1.83 -10.80
C GLY A 31 3.90 -2.26 -11.87
N ASP A 32 3.64 -3.55 -12.00
CA ASP A 32 2.78 -4.15 -13.03
C ASP A 32 1.31 -3.75 -12.91
N VAL A 33 0.80 -3.58 -11.69
CA VAL A 33 -0.57 -3.10 -11.41
C VAL A 33 -1.66 -3.98 -12.05
N TYR A 34 -1.70 -5.26 -11.65
CA TYR A 34 -2.69 -6.26 -12.09
C TYR A 34 -3.45 -6.92 -10.91
N LEU A 35 -3.63 -6.19 -9.81
CA LEU A 35 -4.22 -6.71 -8.56
C LEU A 35 -3.35 -7.79 -7.91
N HIS A 36 -2.03 -7.66 -8.03
CA HIS A 36 -1.12 -8.58 -7.38
C HIS A 36 -1.26 -8.47 -5.86
N ARG A 37 -1.10 -9.59 -5.17
CA ARG A 37 -1.18 -9.67 -3.70
C ARG A 37 0.24 -9.85 -3.19
N PHE A 38 0.76 -8.81 -2.56
CA PHE A 38 2.10 -8.76 -2.02
C PHE A 38 2.11 -8.87 -0.49
N ARG A 39 3.27 -9.25 0.03
CA ARG A 39 3.69 -9.14 1.42
C ARG A 39 5.03 -8.39 1.49
N VAL A 40 5.40 -7.97 2.69
CA VAL A 40 6.75 -7.44 2.93
C VAL A 40 7.78 -8.52 2.62
N GLY A 41 8.81 -8.14 1.86
CA GLY A 41 9.86 -9.01 1.32
C GLY A 41 9.62 -9.43 -0.12
N ASP A 42 8.41 -9.25 -0.67
CA ASP A 42 8.14 -9.60 -2.06
C ASP A 42 8.76 -8.58 -3.02
N THR A 43 9.11 -9.07 -4.21
CA THR A 43 9.59 -8.25 -5.33
C THR A 43 8.44 -7.94 -6.27
N ILE A 44 8.28 -6.67 -6.65
CA ILE A 44 7.25 -6.28 -7.63
C ILE A 44 7.62 -6.73 -9.04
N ALA A 45 6.60 -7.08 -9.81
CA ALA A 45 6.75 -7.36 -11.23
C ALA A 45 6.68 -6.07 -12.06
N TRP A 46 7.20 -6.16 -13.28
CA TRP A 46 7.16 -5.09 -14.28
C TRP A 46 6.50 -5.62 -15.56
N SER A 47 5.77 -4.75 -16.25
CA SER A 47 5.23 -5.01 -17.59
C SER A 47 5.26 -3.76 -18.45
N ASP A 48 4.89 -3.92 -19.72
CA ASP A 48 4.74 -2.82 -20.68
C ASP A 48 3.70 -1.77 -20.27
N ARG A 49 2.84 -2.08 -19.29
CA ARG A 49 1.82 -1.16 -18.75
C ARG A 49 2.14 -0.68 -17.33
N ALA A 50 3.36 -0.97 -16.86
CA ALA A 50 3.74 -0.68 -15.50
C ALA A 50 3.60 0.80 -15.16
N LYS A 51 3.35 1.05 -13.88
CA LYS A 51 3.29 2.39 -13.29
C LYS A 51 4.62 2.68 -12.61
N GLY A 52 5.28 3.71 -13.11
CA GLY A 52 6.66 4.03 -12.72
C GLY A 52 7.67 3.25 -13.56
N ALA A 53 8.86 3.07 -12.99
CA ALA A 53 9.97 2.34 -13.60
C ALA A 53 10.84 1.78 -12.46
N PRO A 54 11.66 0.74 -12.72
CA PRO A 54 12.63 0.23 -11.75
C PRO A 54 13.48 1.36 -11.18
N ARG A 55 13.69 1.33 -9.86
CA ARG A 55 14.49 2.34 -9.14
C ARG A 55 15.59 1.64 -8.34
N THR A 56 16.58 2.42 -7.91
CA THR A 56 17.60 1.96 -6.98
C THR A 56 17.47 2.68 -5.66
N GLY A 57 17.74 1.99 -4.56
CA GLY A 57 17.68 2.54 -3.21
C GLY A 57 16.26 2.71 -2.68
N ARG A 58 16.16 3.39 -1.54
CA ARG A 58 14.91 3.51 -0.79
C ARG A 58 14.01 4.61 -1.31
N PHE A 59 12.74 4.28 -1.50
CA PHE A 59 11.70 5.25 -1.81
C PHE A 59 10.35 4.77 -1.29
N GLU A 60 9.36 5.65 -1.37
CA GLU A 60 8.03 5.44 -0.83
C GLU A 60 6.97 5.77 -1.89
N MET A 61 5.86 5.04 -1.85
CA MET A 61 4.69 5.26 -2.71
C MET A 61 3.42 5.41 -1.86
N PRO A 62 2.49 6.31 -2.23
CA PRO A 62 1.19 6.41 -1.58
C PRO A 62 0.43 5.08 -1.62
N GLY A 63 -0.16 4.76 -0.49
CA GLY A 63 -0.97 3.58 -0.25
C GLY A 63 -2.28 3.95 0.43
N TYR A 64 -3.37 3.36 -0.04
CA TYR A 64 -4.73 3.59 0.44
C TYR A 64 -5.21 2.33 1.16
N PRO A 65 -5.56 2.39 2.44
CA PRO A 65 -6.10 1.22 3.12
C PRO A 65 -7.45 0.83 2.51
N GLU A 66 -7.79 -0.45 2.59
CA GLU A 66 -9.14 -0.91 2.30
C GLU A 66 -10.03 -0.89 3.54
N TRP A 67 -11.34 -0.84 3.29
CA TRP A 67 -12.35 -0.95 4.33
C TRP A 67 -12.29 -2.29 5.06
N CYS A 68 -12.68 -2.27 6.33
CA CYS A 68 -12.88 -3.45 7.17
C CYS A 68 -13.89 -4.40 6.52
N THR A 69 -13.52 -5.66 6.25
CA THR A 69 -14.39 -6.61 5.57
C THR A 69 -15.54 -7.11 6.45
N ARG A 70 -15.46 -6.86 7.77
CA ARG A 70 -16.45 -7.29 8.76
C ARG A 70 -17.58 -6.29 8.98
N CYS A 71 -17.28 -5.00 9.02
CA CYS A 71 -18.26 -3.94 9.32
C CYS A 71 -18.32 -2.80 8.30
N GLY A 72 -17.45 -2.82 7.29
CA GLY A 72 -17.41 -1.78 6.25
C GLY A 72 -16.84 -0.44 6.71
N PHE A 73 -16.22 -0.36 7.90
CA PHE A 73 -15.52 0.84 8.34
C PHE A 73 -14.36 1.13 7.39
N ASP A 74 -14.35 2.33 6.82
CA ASP A 74 -13.34 2.80 5.89
C ASP A 74 -12.39 3.77 6.62
N PRO A 75 -11.15 3.36 6.92
CA PRO A 75 -10.19 4.21 7.60
C PRO A 75 -9.77 5.39 6.72
N VAL A 76 -9.57 6.56 7.33
CA VAL A 76 -9.18 7.79 6.63
C VAL A 76 -7.66 7.97 6.56
N GLU A 77 -6.94 7.18 7.34
CA GLU A 77 -5.49 7.23 7.47
C GLU A 77 -4.80 6.69 6.21
N TYR A 78 -3.93 7.49 5.60
CA TYR A 78 -3.13 7.05 4.45
C TYR A 78 -1.85 6.35 4.92
N TYR A 79 -1.31 5.51 4.06
CA TYR A 79 -0.05 4.82 4.30
C TYR A 79 0.95 5.12 3.19
N LEU A 80 2.23 4.95 3.50
CA LEU A 80 3.28 4.88 2.50
C LEU A 80 3.84 3.47 2.46
N VAL A 81 3.84 2.88 1.27
CA VAL A 81 4.51 1.60 1.00
C VAL A 81 5.98 1.88 0.72
N GLN A 82 6.86 1.19 1.42
CA GLN A 82 8.30 1.42 1.38
C GLN A 82 8.98 0.36 0.51
N PHE A 83 9.86 0.82 -0.37
CA PHE A 83 10.59 -0.02 -1.31
C PHE A 83 12.10 0.16 -1.12
N ASP A 84 12.86 -0.90 -1.40
CA ASP A 84 14.30 -0.82 -1.68
C ASP A 84 14.56 -1.48 -3.04
N GLY A 85 14.76 -0.64 -4.05
CA GLY A 85 14.64 -1.05 -5.45
C GLY A 85 13.25 -1.58 -5.77
N ASP A 86 13.16 -2.85 -6.18
CA ASP A 86 11.90 -3.50 -6.54
C ASP A 86 11.30 -4.34 -5.39
N VAL A 87 11.93 -4.34 -4.22
CA VAL A 87 11.47 -5.12 -3.06
C VAL A 87 10.64 -4.26 -2.14
N ILE A 88 9.47 -4.73 -1.73
CA ILE A 88 8.67 -4.10 -0.68
C ILE A 88 9.34 -4.41 0.66
N VAL A 89 9.83 -3.38 1.35
CA VAL A 89 10.56 -3.54 2.62
C VAL A 89 9.73 -3.18 3.84
N GLY A 90 8.57 -2.55 3.67
CA GLY A 90 7.71 -2.18 4.78
C GLY A 90 6.60 -1.22 4.39
N TYR A 91 5.95 -0.67 5.42
CA TYR A 91 4.95 0.36 5.30
C TYR A 91 4.96 1.23 6.55
N ARG A 92 4.43 2.45 6.46
CA ARG A 92 4.20 3.33 7.60
C ARG A 92 2.97 4.20 7.37
N GLU A 93 2.38 4.73 8.43
CA GLU A 93 1.37 5.77 8.32
C GLU A 93 1.96 7.02 7.65
N ALA A 94 1.18 7.64 6.79
CA ALA A 94 1.51 8.90 6.16
C ALA A 94 1.24 10.05 7.14
N THR A 95 2.11 11.06 7.11
CA THR A 95 1.91 12.33 7.82
C THR A 95 1.26 13.36 6.90
N ASP A 96 0.71 14.44 7.46
CA ASP A 96 0.17 15.54 6.66
C ASP A 96 1.19 16.09 5.64
N GLY A 97 2.46 16.18 6.03
CA GLY A 97 3.55 16.62 5.13
C GLY A 97 3.87 15.61 4.02
N ASP A 98 3.61 14.31 4.23
CA ASP A 98 3.72 13.31 3.16
C ASP A 98 2.59 13.50 2.13
N MET A 99 1.38 13.81 2.60
CA MET A 99 0.23 14.04 1.72
C MET A 99 0.48 15.25 0.80
N GLU A 100 1.02 16.34 1.32
CA GLU A 100 1.43 17.51 0.51
C GLU A 100 2.47 17.16 -0.56
N ARG A 101 3.41 16.25 -0.25
CA ARG A 101 4.44 15.81 -1.20
C ARG A 101 3.86 14.99 -2.37
N PHE A 102 2.73 14.31 -2.14
CA PHE A 102 2.09 13.45 -3.14
C PHE A 102 0.81 14.06 -3.74
N ASP A 103 0.51 15.33 -3.42
CA ASP A 103 -0.55 16.12 -4.05
C ASP A 103 -0.03 16.68 -5.39
N TRP A 104 -0.19 15.90 -6.48
CA TRP A 104 0.19 16.27 -7.84
C TRP A 104 -0.84 15.81 -8.88
#